data_AF-A0A9I9CYM4-F1
#
_entry.id   AF-A0A9I9CYM4-F1
#
_cell.length_a   1.000
_cell.length_b   1.000
_cell.length_c   1.000
_cell.angle_alpha   90.00
_cell.angle_beta   90.00
_cell.angle_gamma   90.00
#
_symmetry.space_group_name_H-M   'P 1'
#
loop_
_entity.id
_entity.type
_entity.pdbx_description
1 polymer ?
#
loop_
_entity_poly.entity_id
_entity_poly.type
_entity_poly.pdbx_seq_one_letter_code
_entity_poly.pdbx_strand_id
1 'polypeptide(L)'
;MEFPAMCRPRMNMSPKDMMSDRSSQSSDARMVSSRQKRKRFMQQLETYDLIRKCMEVATDQLRTIVEWPEKAMSREDVMPVQVIELSESIPNLTIAEKSKCIMIVNQKVSLKRSFIKMFDSMKTAYCKVPPW
;
A
#
# COMPACT_ATOMS: atom_id res chain seq x y z
N MET A 1 -29.18 -62.67 5.02
CA MET A 1 -29.52 -63.77 5.94
C MET A 1 -28.19 -64.47 6.19
N GLU A 2 -27.56 -64.50 7.35
CA GLU A 2 -27.99 -64.59 8.75
C GLU A 2 -26.73 -64.29 9.62
N PHE A 3 -26.84 -63.59 10.76
CA PHE A 3 -25.70 -63.40 11.70
C PHE A 3 -25.96 -64.22 12.97
N PRO A 4 -25.02 -65.05 13.46
CA PRO A 4 -25.20 -65.80 14.70
C PRO A 4 -25.09 -64.90 15.94
N ALA A 5 -26.00 -65.10 16.89
CA ALA A 5 -25.97 -64.49 18.21
C ALA A 5 -24.89 -65.11 19.11
N MET A 6 -24.39 -64.30 20.07
CA MET A 6 -23.88 -64.62 21.44
C MET A 6 -22.81 -63.59 21.81
N CYS A 7 -22.68 -63.04 23.01
CA CYS A 7 -23.33 -63.21 24.31
C CYS A 7 -23.14 -61.88 25.07
N ARG A 8 -24.12 -61.47 25.86
CA ARG A 8 -24.01 -60.32 26.78
C ARG A 8 -23.18 -60.71 28.01
N PRO A 9 -22.19 -59.91 28.43
CA PRO A 9 -21.80 -59.88 29.84
C PRO A 9 -22.67 -58.85 30.56
N ARG A 10 -23.61 -59.32 31.38
CA ARG A 10 -24.27 -58.46 32.39
C ARG A 10 -23.19 -58.03 33.39
N MET A 11 -22.81 -56.75 33.38
CA MET A 11 -21.97 -56.17 34.44
C MET A 11 -22.82 -56.02 35.71
N ASN A 12 -22.60 -56.92 36.68
CA ASN A 12 -23.11 -56.76 38.04
C ASN A 12 -22.15 -55.84 38.79
N MET A 13 -22.50 -54.55 38.92
CA MET A 13 -21.70 -53.60 39.72
C MET A 13 -22.23 -53.61 41.16
N SER A 14 -21.36 -53.98 42.11
CA SER A 14 -21.63 -53.86 43.54
C SER A 14 -21.33 -52.43 44.00
N PRO A 15 -22.17 -51.76 44.82
CA PRO A 15 -21.98 -50.37 45.24
C PRO A 15 -20.73 -50.09 46.11
N LYS A 16 -19.93 -51.12 46.41
CA LYS A 16 -18.79 -51.02 47.33
C LYS A 16 -17.52 -50.41 46.71
N ASP A 17 -17.45 -50.31 45.39
CA ASP A 17 -16.28 -49.76 44.67
C ASP A 17 -16.36 -48.23 44.43
N MET A 18 -17.27 -47.53 45.10
CA MET A 18 -17.55 -46.10 44.86
C MET A 18 -16.83 -45.11 45.80
N MET A 19 -15.74 -45.46 46.48
CA MET A 19 -15.13 -44.53 47.44
C MET A 19 -13.62 -44.31 47.24
N SER A 20 -13.31 -43.04 46.98
CA SER A 20 -12.03 -42.32 47.21
C SER A 20 -10.83 -42.84 46.42
N ASP A 21 -10.23 -42.08 45.50
CA ASP A 21 -9.51 -40.84 45.82
C ASP A 21 -9.62 -39.81 44.69
N ARG A 22 -10.33 -38.70 44.96
CA ARG A 22 -10.20 -37.50 44.14
C ARG A 22 -8.91 -36.79 44.55
N SER A 23 -7.81 -37.18 43.92
CA SER A 23 -6.58 -36.41 43.92
C SER A 23 -6.89 -34.99 43.44
N SER A 24 -6.78 -34.06 44.37
CA SER A 24 -6.99 -32.64 44.15
C SER A 24 -5.70 -32.06 43.57
N GLN A 25 -5.51 -32.17 42.26
CA GLN A 25 -4.45 -31.42 41.58
C GLN A 25 -4.88 -31.01 40.16
N SER A 26 -5.65 -29.92 40.06
CA SER A 26 -5.86 -29.22 38.79
C SER A 26 -6.31 -27.77 39.03
N SER A 27 -5.34 -26.88 39.25
CA SER A 27 -5.58 -25.43 39.13
C SER A 27 -4.54 -24.68 38.31
N ASP A 28 -3.43 -25.30 37.87
CA ASP A 28 -2.41 -24.58 37.11
C ASP A 28 -2.71 -24.43 35.60
N ALA A 29 -3.58 -25.29 35.04
CA ALA A 29 -3.93 -25.24 33.61
C ALA A 29 -4.83 -24.04 33.23
N ARG A 30 -5.50 -23.41 34.20
CA ARG A 30 -6.41 -22.28 33.94
C ARG A 30 -5.68 -20.95 33.74
N MET A 31 -4.50 -20.74 34.33
CA MET A 31 -3.77 -19.47 34.18
C MET A 31 -3.00 -19.38 32.86
N VAL A 32 -2.37 -20.47 32.40
CA VAL A 32 -1.54 -20.49 31.17
C VAL A 32 -2.39 -20.23 29.91
N SER A 33 -3.60 -20.79 29.85
CA SER A 33 -4.49 -20.60 28.69
C SER A 33 -4.98 -19.15 28.53
N SER A 34 -5.21 -18.43 29.64
CA SER A 34 -5.61 -17.01 29.60
C SER A 34 -4.50 -16.11 29.10
N ARG A 35 -3.24 -16.39 29.49
CA ARG A 35 -2.06 -15.68 28.99
C ARG A 35 -1.86 -15.94 27.50
N GLN A 36 -2.07 -17.16 27.04
CA GLN A 36 -1.96 -17.51 25.62
C GLN A 36 -3.08 -16.93 24.75
N LYS A 37 -4.31 -16.80 25.28
CA LYS A 37 -5.42 -16.08 24.62
C LYS A 37 -5.12 -14.59 24.52
N ARG A 38 -4.66 -13.96 25.61
CA ARG A 38 -4.24 -12.55 25.61
C ARG A 38 -3.10 -12.31 24.61
N LYS A 39 -2.10 -13.19 24.55
CA LYS A 39 -0.97 -13.07 23.60
C LYS A 39 -1.42 -13.14 22.13
N ARG A 40 -2.34 -14.05 21.79
CA ARG A 40 -2.94 -14.14 20.45
C ARG A 40 -3.75 -12.89 20.08
N PHE A 41 -4.53 -12.37 21.02
CA PHE A 41 -5.29 -11.15 20.82
C PHE A 41 -4.39 -9.92 20.64
N MET A 42 -3.31 -9.81 21.43
CA MET A 42 -2.30 -8.77 21.25
C MET A 42 -1.60 -8.87 19.88
N GLN A 43 -1.22 -10.08 19.44
CA GLN A 43 -0.66 -10.28 18.09
C GLN A 43 -1.63 -9.88 16.98
N GLN A 44 -2.93 -10.18 17.11
CA GLN A 44 -3.94 -9.74 16.15
C GLN A 44 -4.08 -8.22 16.11
N LEU A 45 -4.03 -7.56 17.27
CA LEU A 45 -4.06 -6.10 17.37
C LEU A 45 -2.82 -5.47 16.73
N GLU A 46 -1.63 -5.99 17.04
CA GLU A 46 -0.36 -5.57 16.41
C GLU A 46 -0.38 -5.77 14.89
N THR A 47 -0.93 -6.89 14.43
CA THR A 47 -1.07 -7.19 12.99
C THR A 47 -2.04 -6.21 12.32
N TYR A 48 -3.17 -5.92 12.96
CA TYR A 48 -4.13 -4.95 12.47
C TYR A 48 -3.51 -3.54 12.39
N ASP A 49 -2.79 -3.11 13.41
CA ASP A 49 -2.11 -1.83 13.43
C ASP A 49 -1.04 -1.72 12.34
N LEU A 50 -0.29 -2.80 12.09
CA LEU A 50 0.67 -2.85 10.99
C LEU A 50 -0.04 -2.73 9.63
N ILE A 51 -1.11 -3.49 9.43
CA ILE A 51 -1.91 -3.46 8.19
C ILE A 51 -2.47 -2.06 7.95
N ARG A 52 -3.03 -1.42 8.99
CA ARG A 52 -3.55 -0.05 8.92
C ARG A 52 -2.45 0.94 8.53
N LYS A 53 -1.29 0.89 9.19
CA LYS A 53 -0.13 1.74 8.84
C LYS A 53 0.33 1.52 7.39
N CYS A 54 0.38 0.28 6.93
CA CYS A 54 0.72 -0.01 5.54
C CYS A 54 -0.29 0.59 4.56
N MET A 55 -1.59 0.53 4.87
CA MET A 55 -2.62 1.16 4.05
C MET A 55 -2.53 2.69 4.04
N GLU A 56 -2.25 3.31 5.20
CA GLU A 56 -2.02 4.75 5.30
C GLU A 56 -0.84 5.17 4.40
N VAL A 57 0.29 4.46 4.47
CA VAL A 57 1.47 4.72 3.62
C VAL A 57 1.14 4.52 2.13
N ALA A 58 0.47 3.43 1.78
CA ALA A 58 0.08 3.17 0.39
C ALA A 58 -0.86 4.26 -0.15
N THR A 59 -1.79 4.75 0.68
CA THR A 59 -2.71 5.83 0.32
C THR A 59 -1.97 7.14 0.08
N ASP A 60 -1.00 7.48 0.94
CA ASP A 60 -0.18 8.69 0.76
C ASP A 60 0.72 8.60 -0.48
N GLN A 61 1.24 7.41 -0.81
CA GLN A 61 1.97 7.17 -2.04
C GLN A 61 1.07 7.35 -3.28
N LEU A 62 -0.15 6.80 -3.25
CA LEU A 62 -1.12 6.96 -4.33
C LEU A 62 -1.53 8.43 -4.51
N ARG A 63 -1.78 9.16 -3.41
CA ARG A 63 -2.04 10.60 -3.45
C ARG A 63 -0.89 11.35 -4.11
N THR A 64 0.34 11.02 -3.73
CA THR A 64 1.54 11.62 -4.31
C THR A 64 1.62 11.39 -5.83
N ILE A 65 1.33 10.18 -6.31
CA ILE A 65 1.31 9.86 -7.75
C ILE A 65 0.22 10.66 -8.48
N VAL A 66 -0.98 10.79 -7.90
CA VAL A 66 -2.08 11.57 -8.48
C VAL A 66 -1.71 13.05 -8.61
N GLU A 67 -0.94 13.60 -7.67
CA GLU A 67 -0.48 14.99 -7.68
C GLU A 67 0.74 15.25 -8.60
N TRP A 68 1.46 14.21 -9.03
CA TRP A 68 2.68 14.37 -9.83
C TRP A 68 2.49 15.18 -11.12
N PRO A 69 1.43 14.98 -11.94
CA PRO A 69 1.23 15.79 -13.14
C PRO A 69 1.11 17.29 -12.83
N GLU A 70 0.44 17.66 -11.74
CA GLU A 70 0.28 19.06 -11.34
C GLU A 70 1.60 19.66 -10.84
N LYS A 71 2.33 18.93 -9.98
CA LYS A 71 3.67 19.33 -9.53
C LYS A 71 4.68 19.42 -10.67
N ALA A 72 4.57 18.52 -11.65
CA ALA A 72 5.37 18.53 -12.85
C ALA A 72 4.94 19.60 -13.84
N MET A 73 3.77 20.25 -13.72
CA MET A 73 3.45 21.44 -14.50
C MET A 73 3.94 22.70 -13.80
N SER A 74 3.74 22.79 -12.48
CA SER A 74 4.13 23.99 -11.72
C SER A 74 5.62 24.27 -11.77
N ARG A 75 6.48 23.24 -11.81
CA ARG A 75 7.94 23.40 -12.00
C ARG A 75 8.29 23.99 -13.36
N GLU A 76 7.70 23.47 -14.44
CA GLU A 76 8.01 23.96 -15.80
C GLU A 76 7.45 25.36 -16.05
N ASP A 77 6.39 25.75 -15.36
CA ASP A 77 5.79 27.08 -15.47
C ASP A 77 6.71 28.19 -14.93
N VAL A 78 7.69 27.84 -14.09
CA VAL A 78 8.74 28.77 -13.62
C VAL A 78 9.87 28.92 -14.66
N MET A 79 10.02 27.97 -15.59
CA MET A 79 11.13 27.99 -16.57
C MET A 79 11.11 29.22 -17.50
N PRO A 80 9.97 29.68 -18.06
CA PRO A 80 9.94 30.91 -18.84
C PRO A 80 10.40 32.14 -18.05
N VAL A 81 10.02 32.23 -16.77
CA VAL A 81 10.40 33.33 -15.88
C VAL A 81 11.92 33.35 -15.67
N GLN A 82 12.52 32.20 -15.33
CA GLN A 82 13.96 32.07 -15.17
C GLN A 82 14.73 32.40 -16.46
N VAL A 83 14.18 32.01 -17.62
CA VAL A 83 14.80 32.31 -18.92
C VAL A 83 14.72 33.79 -19.25
N ILE A 84 13.62 34.47 -18.92
CA ILE A 84 13.52 35.92 -19.05
C ILE A 84 14.60 36.60 -18.21
N GLU A 85 14.67 36.28 -16.91
CA GLU A 85 15.67 36.83 -15.98
C GLU A 85 17.11 36.59 -16.48
N LEU A 86 17.43 35.35 -16.88
CA LEU A 86 18.75 35.02 -17.41
C LEU A 86 19.04 35.76 -18.72
N SER A 87 18.08 35.84 -19.64
CA SER A 87 18.25 36.54 -20.91
C SER A 87 18.47 38.04 -20.73
N GLU A 88 17.84 38.66 -19.73
CA GLU A 88 18.06 40.07 -19.37
C GLU A 88 19.46 40.28 -18.80
N SER A 89 19.92 39.37 -17.94
CA SER A 89 21.24 39.43 -17.30
C SER A 89 22.43 39.27 -18.27
N ILE A 90 22.22 38.69 -19.45
CA ILE A 90 23.28 38.51 -20.45
C ILE A 90 23.40 39.80 -21.29
N PRO A 91 24.52 40.53 -21.18
CA PRO A 91 24.68 41.84 -21.80
C PRO A 91 24.87 41.78 -23.33
N ASN A 92 25.37 40.66 -23.86
CA ASN A 92 25.75 40.54 -25.28
C ASN A 92 24.64 39.96 -26.17
N LEU A 93 23.49 39.63 -25.59
CA LEU A 93 22.34 39.13 -26.37
C LEU A 93 21.56 40.32 -26.94
N THR A 94 21.36 40.33 -28.25
CA THR A 94 20.46 41.28 -28.91
C THR A 94 19.01 41.02 -28.50
N ILE A 95 18.16 42.04 -28.59
CA ILE A 95 16.72 41.92 -28.31
C ILE A 95 16.08 40.80 -29.14
N ALA A 96 16.51 40.64 -30.40
CA ALA A 96 16.02 39.59 -31.30
C ALA A 96 16.41 38.18 -30.85
N GLU A 97 17.59 38.01 -30.25
CA GLU A 97 18.02 36.71 -29.71
C GLU A 97 17.32 36.41 -28.38
N LYS A 98 17.15 37.42 -27.52
CA LYS A 98 16.36 37.28 -26.27
C LYS A 98 14.93 36.84 -26.58
N SER A 99 14.27 37.49 -27.54
CA SER A 99 12.89 37.15 -27.92
C SER A 99 12.79 35.74 -28.51
N LYS A 100 13.74 35.32 -29.35
CA LYS A 100 13.82 33.94 -29.86
C LYS A 100 13.95 32.92 -28.72
N CYS A 101 14.81 33.17 -27.75
CA CYS A 101 15.00 32.29 -26.60
C CYS A 101 13.69 32.12 -25.81
N ILE A 102 13.04 33.24 -25.46
CA ILE A 102 11.76 33.25 -24.73
C ILE A 102 10.68 32.49 -25.52
N MET A 103 10.56 32.72 -26.83
CA MET A 103 9.60 32.00 -27.67
C MET A 103 9.83 30.50 -27.70
N ILE A 104 11.08 30.05 -27.88
CA ILE A 104 11.42 28.62 -27.92
C ILE A 104 11.06 27.96 -26.59
N VAL A 105 11.42 28.57 -25.47
CA VAL A 105 11.13 28.03 -24.15
C VAL A 105 9.63 27.95 -23.91
N ASN A 106 8.89 29.02 -24.22
CA ASN A 106 7.42 29.02 -24.10
C ASN A 106 6.77 27.91 -24.94
N GLN A 107 7.25 27.70 -26.17
CA GLN A 107 6.74 26.65 -27.04
C GLN A 107 7.03 25.25 -26.46
N LYS A 108 8.26 25.01 -25.96
CA LYS A 108 8.65 23.72 -25.39
C LYS A 108 7.92 23.42 -24.07
N VAL A 109 7.75 24.43 -23.21
CA VAL A 109 6.97 24.31 -21.97
C VAL A 109 5.50 24.02 -22.28
N SER A 110 4.92 24.74 -23.25
CA SER A 110 3.55 24.49 -23.71
C SER A 110 3.37 23.07 -24.27
N LEU A 111 4.33 22.60 -25.07
CA LEU A 111 4.31 21.23 -25.61
C LEU A 111 4.38 20.18 -24.50
N LYS A 112 5.28 20.34 -23.53
CA LYS A 112 5.37 19.46 -22.35
C LYS A 112 4.07 19.44 -21.56
N ARG A 113 3.46 20.61 -21.31
CA ARG A 113 2.19 20.72 -20.58
C ARG A 113 1.06 19.97 -21.30
N SER A 114 0.96 20.14 -22.62
CA SER A 114 0.00 19.41 -23.45
C SER A 114 0.26 17.91 -23.43
N PHE A 115 1.54 17.49 -23.44
CA PHE A 115 1.90 16.09 -23.32
C PHE A 115 1.48 15.49 -21.97
N ILE A 116 1.74 16.18 -20.85
CA ILE A 116 1.34 15.72 -19.51
C ILE A 116 -0.18 15.51 -19.42
N LYS A 117 -0.97 16.46 -19.95
CA LYS A 117 -2.44 16.42 -19.97
C LYS A 117 -3.04 15.38 -20.91
N MET A 118 -2.25 14.85 -21.84
CA MET A 118 -2.71 13.84 -22.80
C MET A 118 -3.04 12.53 -22.07
N PHE A 119 -4.13 11.86 -22.49
CA PHE A 119 -4.46 10.52 -21.97
C PHE A 119 -3.36 9.50 -22.30
N ASP A 120 -3.13 8.54 -21.40
CA ASP A 120 -2.02 7.60 -21.52
C ASP A 120 -2.11 6.70 -22.76
N SER A 121 -3.31 6.40 -23.24
CA SER A 121 -3.51 5.68 -24.50
C SER A 121 -2.93 6.45 -25.70
N MET A 122 -3.14 7.77 -25.75
CA MET A 122 -2.59 8.63 -26.78
C MET A 122 -1.08 8.83 -26.63
N LYS A 123 -0.57 9.01 -25.40
CA LYS A 123 0.88 9.05 -25.14
C LYS A 123 1.56 7.77 -25.62
N THR A 124 0.96 6.62 -25.32
CA THR A 124 1.47 5.31 -25.72
C THR A 124 1.49 5.15 -27.24
N ALA A 125 0.46 5.63 -27.94
CA ALA A 125 0.45 5.64 -29.40
C ALA A 125 1.53 6.58 -29.97
N TYR A 126 1.65 7.78 -29.42
CA TYR A 126 2.65 8.77 -29.83
C TYR A 126 4.09 8.25 -29.68
N CYS A 127 4.43 7.67 -28.53
CA CYS A 127 5.78 7.15 -28.26
C CYS A 127 6.16 5.92 -29.12
N LYS A 128 5.20 5.29 -29.81
CA LYS A 128 5.44 4.17 -30.72
C LYS A 128 5.69 4.61 -32.16
N VAL A 129 5.48 5.89 -32.49
CA VAL A 129 5.81 6.43 -33.82
C VAL A 129 7.32 6.58 -33.93
N PRO A 130 7.99 5.98 -34.94
CA PRO A 130 9.42 6.15 -35.14
C PRO A 130 9.79 7.63 -35.34
N PRO A 131 10.92 8.12 -34.82
CA PRO A 131 11.43 9.43 -35.19
C PRO A 131 11.80 9.39 -36.68
N TRP A 132 11.21 10.31 -37.45
CA TRP A 132 11.50 10.52 -38.87
C TRP A 132 12.92 11.03 -39.08
#